data_AF-I0HPW9-F1
#
_entry.id   AF-I0HPW9-F1
#
_cell.length_a   1.000
_cell.length_b   1.000
_cell.length_c   1.000
_cell.angle_alpha   90.00
_cell.angle_beta   90.00
_cell.angle_gamma   90.00
#
_symmetry.space_group_name_H-M   'P 1'
#
loop_
_entity.id
_entity.type
_entity.pdbx_description
1 polymer ?
#
loop_
_entity_poly.entity_id
_entity_poly.type
_entity_poly.pdbx_seq_one_letter_code
_entity_poly.pdbx_strand_id
1 'polypeptide(L)'
;MFKSFRRPASGPPPTAARDAAAPAPAAVDATGALRLVSERASGLGREAAEVCGVIADTHRVATAQAAALQALARQLQDVVSAQAAIAGETENGLRAVAEVGEAVQAVGTEVGGIVDTLRQVSGAADQITQIALQTRLVAFNASVEAKRAGEAGRGFGVVADAVKDLAAKVEVSSKEILATVGRLDERIAALAREIQRSEGSPAGGVHRALDGVVEGVGRIHDASRRSSEVCSVLESQMAGIEGEVRLTTRSLDAALGRTENFLRISEQLIEAFTASGLETEDSPYIRAAQQAAAQVAALLEDTLAAGRTTLADLFDERYQPIAGTEPAQHMTRFSALAEQLFPQVQEAALSLSDKVVFCIAVDRNGYVACHNRRYNQPQRPGDLLWNTANSRWRRIFNDRTGLASARNERPFLLQTYRRDMGGGRFVVLKEVAAPIAVGGRHWGGLRLAFNF
;
A
#
# COMPACT_ATOMS: atom_id res chain seq x y z
N MET A 1 -30.57 84.24 -30.26
CA MET A 1 -30.30 85.68 -30.16
C MET A 1 -28.91 85.93 -30.75
N PHE A 2 -28.83 86.86 -31.70
CA PHE A 2 -27.73 87.13 -32.63
C PHE A 2 -26.39 87.52 -31.98
N LYS A 3 -25.28 87.18 -32.66
CA LYS A 3 -24.05 87.97 -32.94
C LYS A 3 -23.03 87.03 -33.60
N SER A 4 -22.93 86.94 -34.93
CA SER A 4 -22.40 87.88 -35.94
C SER A 4 -20.95 88.35 -35.71
N PHE A 5 -20.07 87.71 -36.50
CA PHE A 5 -18.90 88.21 -37.23
C PHE A 5 -17.87 89.14 -36.56
N ARG A 6 -16.63 88.64 -36.50
CA ARG A 6 -15.43 89.39 -36.93
C ARG A 6 -14.41 88.43 -37.55
N ARG A 7 -14.15 88.62 -38.86
CA ARG A 7 -12.97 88.11 -39.59
C ARG A 7 -11.84 89.13 -39.40
N PRO A 8 -10.59 88.67 -39.28
CA PRO A 8 -9.51 89.44 -39.89
C PRO A 8 -8.55 88.59 -40.74
N ALA A 9 -8.16 89.25 -41.84
CA ALA A 9 -6.88 89.22 -42.54
C ALA A 9 -6.33 87.89 -43.12
N SER A 10 -6.31 87.89 -44.45
CA SER A 10 -5.49 87.09 -45.35
C SER A 10 -3.98 87.18 -45.03
N GLY A 11 -3.38 86.08 -44.59
CA GLY A 11 -1.94 85.83 -44.65
C GLY A 11 -1.51 85.31 -46.04
N PRO A 12 -0.22 85.39 -46.38
CA PRO A 12 0.31 85.04 -47.70
C PRO A 12 0.14 83.54 -48.01
N PRO A 13 0.17 83.13 -49.30
CA PRO A 13 -0.03 81.74 -49.67
C PRO A 13 1.04 80.86 -49.01
N PRO A 14 0.68 79.66 -48.49
CA PRO A 14 1.67 78.75 -47.97
C PRO A 14 2.61 78.35 -49.10
N THR A 15 3.89 78.68 -48.92
CA THR A 15 5.02 78.09 -49.63
C THR A 15 4.82 76.59 -49.73
N ALA A 16 4.94 76.05 -50.94
CA ALA A 16 4.95 74.62 -51.22
C ALA A 16 5.99 73.95 -50.31
N ALA A 17 5.51 73.42 -49.19
CA ALA A 17 6.27 72.48 -48.38
C ALA A 17 6.43 71.25 -49.27
N ARG A 18 7.68 70.99 -49.65
CA ARG A 18 8.10 69.67 -50.13
C ARG A 18 7.43 68.64 -49.23
N ASP A 19 6.67 67.73 -49.83
CA ASP A 19 6.25 66.48 -49.21
C ASP A 19 7.52 65.78 -48.70
N ALA A 20 7.88 66.06 -47.46
CA ALA A 20 8.74 65.19 -46.68
C ALA A 20 7.87 63.97 -46.42
N ALA A 21 8.08 62.94 -47.26
CA ALA A 21 7.55 61.61 -47.04
C ALA A 21 7.67 61.29 -45.55
N ALA A 22 6.52 61.13 -44.89
CA ALA A 22 6.48 60.58 -43.56
C ALA A 22 7.31 59.28 -43.59
N PRO A 23 8.24 59.05 -42.64
CA PRO A 23 8.96 57.80 -42.62
C PRO A 23 7.90 56.71 -42.49
N ALA A 24 7.89 55.79 -43.45
CA ALA A 24 7.09 54.58 -43.37
C ALA A 24 7.28 53.98 -41.97
N PRO A 25 6.22 53.49 -41.30
CA PRO A 25 6.40 52.80 -40.02
C PRO A 25 7.49 51.75 -40.26
N ALA A 26 8.58 51.85 -39.49
CA ALA A 26 9.72 50.96 -39.60
C ALA A 26 9.16 49.54 -39.71
N ALA A 27 9.41 48.88 -40.84
CA ALA A 27 9.03 47.50 -41.03
C ALA A 27 9.52 46.78 -39.79
N VAL A 28 8.59 46.30 -38.96
CA VAL A 28 8.92 45.38 -37.87
C VAL A 28 9.82 44.35 -38.52
N ASP A 29 11.05 44.20 -38.03
CA ASP A 29 11.99 43.21 -38.53
C ASP A 29 11.32 41.84 -38.35
N ALA A 30 10.58 41.40 -39.37
CA ALA A 30 9.75 40.23 -39.31
C ALA A 30 10.63 39.01 -39.01
N THR A 31 11.86 39.02 -39.52
CA THR A 31 12.90 38.04 -39.22
C THR A 31 13.30 38.05 -37.74
N GLY A 32 13.51 39.24 -37.15
CA GLY A 32 13.79 39.39 -35.72
C GLY A 32 12.65 38.93 -34.82
N ALA A 33 11.41 39.29 -35.16
CA ALA A 33 10.21 38.85 -34.44
C ALA A 33 10.01 37.32 -34.54
N LEU A 34 10.21 36.74 -35.73
CA LEU A 34 10.12 35.31 -35.97
C LEU A 34 11.21 34.54 -35.20
N ARG A 35 12.45 35.05 -35.14
CA ARG A 35 13.53 34.45 -34.33
C ARG A 35 13.19 34.44 -32.84
N LEU A 36 12.66 35.54 -32.31
CA LEU A 36 12.22 35.62 -30.91
C LEU A 36 11.10 34.62 -30.60
N VAL A 37 10.15 34.43 -31.52
CA VAL A 37 9.08 33.42 -31.35
C VAL A 37 9.65 32.00 -31.40
N SER A 38 10.65 31.72 -32.25
CA SER A 38 11.36 30.42 -32.26
C SER A 38 12.09 30.16 -30.94
N GLU A 39 12.82 31.13 -30.40
CA GLU A 39 13.48 31.03 -29.10
C GLU A 39 12.48 30.77 -27.97
N ARG A 40 11.35 31.48 -27.97
CA ARG A 40 10.26 31.26 -26.99
C ARG A 40 9.57 29.92 -27.18
N ALA A 41 9.35 29.45 -28.40
CA ALA A 41 8.77 28.14 -28.68
C ALA A 41 9.67 27.02 -28.15
N SER A 42 10.99 27.15 -28.34
CA SER A 42 11.99 26.25 -27.78
C SER A 42 11.98 26.26 -26.24
N GLY A 43 11.96 27.45 -25.63
CA GLY A 43 11.85 27.59 -24.17
C GLY A 43 10.58 26.94 -23.60
N LEU A 44 9.43 27.16 -24.26
CA LEU A 44 8.15 26.55 -23.91
C LEU A 44 8.20 25.03 -24.02
N GLY A 45 8.86 24.49 -25.05
CA GLY A 45 9.05 23.04 -25.22
C GLY A 45 9.82 22.43 -24.06
N ARG A 46 10.88 23.10 -23.58
CA ARG A 46 11.66 22.68 -22.41
C ARG A 46 10.81 22.64 -21.15
N GLU A 47 10.16 23.74 -20.82
CA GLU A 47 9.31 23.85 -19.63
C GLU A 47 8.17 22.83 -19.65
N ALA A 48 7.52 22.65 -20.80
CA ALA A 48 6.47 21.65 -20.97
C ALA A 48 6.99 20.22 -20.76
N ALA A 49 8.18 19.88 -21.28
CA ALA A 49 8.77 18.56 -21.07
C ALA A 49 9.13 18.29 -19.59
N GLU A 50 9.59 19.31 -18.86
CA GLU A 50 9.84 19.23 -17.43
C GLU A 50 8.54 19.02 -16.65
N VAL A 51 7.50 19.80 -16.96
CA VAL A 51 6.17 19.68 -16.35
C VAL A 51 5.55 18.30 -16.60
N CYS A 52 5.61 17.78 -17.83
CA CYS A 52 5.18 16.41 -18.14
C CYS A 52 5.90 15.39 -17.25
N GLY A 53 7.20 15.57 -17.03
CA GLY A 53 7.99 14.73 -16.15
C GLY A 53 7.49 14.74 -14.71
N VAL A 54 7.29 15.92 -14.13
CA VAL A 54 6.76 16.09 -12.77
C VAL A 54 5.36 15.48 -12.64
N ILE A 55 4.50 15.69 -13.63
CA ILE A 55 3.14 15.13 -13.61
C ILE A 55 3.18 13.60 -13.65
N ALA A 56 4.01 13.00 -14.52
CA ALA A 56 4.17 11.55 -14.57
C ALA A 56 4.70 10.98 -13.24
N ASP A 57 5.66 11.67 -12.61
CA ASP A 57 6.21 11.30 -11.31
C ASP A 57 5.13 11.36 -10.22
N THR A 58 4.29 12.40 -10.23
CA THR A 58 3.18 12.58 -9.28
C THR A 58 2.06 11.57 -9.52
N HIS A 59 1.79 11.20 -10.79
CA HIS A 59 0.82 10.17 -11.13
C HIS A 59 1.24 8.80 -10.58
N ARG A 60 2.54 8.46 -10.63
CA ARG A 60 3.08 7.25 -9.99
C ARG A 60 2.90 7.27 -8.47
N VAL A 61 3.09 8.42 -7.83
CA VAL A 61 2.83 8.56 -6.38
C VAL A 61 1.35 8.38 -6.06
N ALA A 62 0.45 9.03 -6.81
CA ALA A 62 -0.99 8.94 -6.59
C ALA A 62 -1.52 7.49 -6.74
N THR A 63 -1.03 6.76 -7.75
CA THR A 63 -1.39 5.35 -7.96
C THR A 63 -0.86 4.44 -6.84
N ALA A 64 0.37 4.66 -6.37
CA ALA A 64 0.91 3.94 -5.21
C ALA A 64 0.10 4.24 -3.93
N GLN A 65 -0.30 5.49 -3.72
CA GLN A 65 -1.13 5.91 -2.59
C GLN A 65 -2.52 5.24 -2.63
N ALA A 66 -3.14 5.13 -3.81
CA ALA A 66 -4.41 4.42 -3.97
C ALA A 66 -4.29 2.94 -3.58
N ALA A 67 -3.21 2.26 -4.00
CA ALA A 67 -2.96 0.87 -3.63
C ALA A 67 -2.73 0.70 -2.11
N ALA A 68 -1.98 1.61 -1.49
CA ALA A 68 -1.76 1.61 -0.04
C ALA A 68 -3.07 1.80 0.75
N LEU A 69 -3.96 2.69 0.29
CA LEU A 69 -5.28 2.89 0.89
C LEU A 69 -6.15 1.63 0.81
N GLN A 70 -6.14 0.92 -0.34
CA GLN A 70 -6.88 -0.34 -0.46
C GLN A 70 -6.35 -1.42 0.49
N ALA A 71 -5.03 -1.50 0.69
CA ALA A 71 -4.43 -2.42 1.64
C ALA A 71 -4.83 -2.09 3.08
N LEU A 72 -4.78 -0.80 3.45
CA LEU A 72 -5.19 -0.33 4.77
C LEU A 72 -6.68 -0.61 5.04
N ALA A 73 -7.54 -0.51 4.01
CA ALA A 73 -8.98 -0.75 4.15
C ALA A 73 -9.27 -2.21 4.52
N ARG A 74 -8.53 -3.14 3.91
CA ARG A 74 -8.61 -4.57 4.24
C ARG A 74 -8.16 -4.82 5.68
N GLN A 75 -7.06 -4.19 6.11
CA GLN A 75 -6.58 -4.32 7.49
C GLN A 75 -7.59 -3.79 8.51
N LEU A 76 -8.28 -2.69 8.23
CA LEU A 76 -9.34 -2.19 9.10
C LEU A 76 -10.51 -3.17 9.19
N GLN A 77 -10.92 -3.76 8.07
CA GLN A 77 -11.98 -4.78 8.06
C GLN A 77 -11.62 -6.00 8.94
N ASP A 78 -10.36 -6.44 8.89
CA ASP A 78 -9.86 -7.53 9.73
C ASP A 78 -9.92 -7.16 11.22
N VAL A 79 -9.55 -5.92 11.57
CA VAL A 79 -9.66 -5.41 12.95
C VAL A 79 -11.10 -5.38 13.40
N VAL A 80 -12.03 -4.86 12.59
CA VAL A 80 -13.47 -4.82 12.91
C VAL A 80 -14.01 -6.23 13.17
N SER A 81 -13.65 -7.20 12.32
CA SER A 81 -14.03 -8.60 12.52
C SER A 81 -13.46 -9.17 13.82
N ALA A 82 -12.20 -8.85 14.15
CA ALA A 82 -11.58 -9.28 15.39
C ALA A 82 -12.27 -8.66 16.62
N GLN A 83 -12.67 -7.38 16.56
CA GLN A 83 -13.39 -6.73 17.66
C GLN A 83 -14.78 -7.36 17.88
N ALA A 84 -15.48 -7.71 16.81
CA ALA A 84 -16.76 -8.43 16.91
C ALA A 84 -16.60 -9.81 17.57
N ALA A 85 -15.55 -10.55 17.21
CA ALA A 85 -15.23 -11.83 17.86
C ALA A 85 -14.89 -11.66 19.34
N ILE A 86 -14.06 -10.66 19.69
CA ILE A 86 -13.75 -10.33 21.10
C ILE A 86 -15.03 -9.99 21.86
N ALA A 87 -15.94 -9.20 21.29
CA ALA A 87 -17.20 -8.86 21.93
C ALA A 87 -18.03 -10.12 22.25
N GLY A 88 -18.16 -11.05 21.30
CA GLY A 88 -18.84 -12.33 21.50
C GLY A 88 -18.19 -13.20 22.58
N GLU A 89 -16.85 -13.33 22.56
CA GLU A 89 -16.12 -14.09 23.58
C GLU A 89 -16.23 -13.44 24.97
N THR A 90 -16.21 -12.11 25.08
CA THR A 90 -16.42 -11.43 26.36
C THR A 90 -17.83 -11.66 26.91
N GLU A 91 -18.85 -11.67 26.07
CA GLU A 91 -20.22 -11.97 26.49
C GLU A 91 -20.36 -13.42 27.00
N ASN A 92 -19.78 -14.38 26.26
CA ASN A 92 -19.75 -15.78 26.68
C ASN A 92 -18.98 -15.96 28.01
N GLY A 93 -17.85 -15.27 28.16
CA GLY A 93 -17.07 -15.26 29.40
C GLY A 93 -17.86 -14.75 30.61
N LEU A 94 -18.60 -13.65 30.45
CA LEU A 94 -19.47 -13.12 31.52
C LEU A 94 -20.58 -14.10 31.89
N ARG A 95 -21.19 -14.77 30.90
CA ARG A 95 -22.21 -15.80 31.15
C ARG A 95 -21.64 -16.98 31.95
N ALA A 96 -20.48 -17.48 31.56
CA ALA A 96 -19.80 -18.57 32.28
C ALA A 96 -19.44 -18.18 33.72
N VAL A 97 -19.00 -16.94 33.95
CA VAL A 97 -18.72 -16.43 35.31
C VAL A 97 -19.99 -16.37 36.15
N ALA A 98 -21.11 -15.96 35.58
CA ALA A 98 -22.39 -15.95 36.27
C ALA A 98 -22.83 -17.37 36.68
N GLU A 99 -22.72 -18.35 35.77
CA GLU A 99 -23.02 -19.76 36.04
C GLU A 99 -22.15 -20.33 37.17
N VAL A 100 -20.85 -19.99 37.20
CA VAL A 100 -19.95 -20.38 38.29
C VAL A 100 -20.36 -19.72 39.61
N GLY A 101 -20.75 -18.45 39.59
CA GLY A 101 -21.26 -17.74 40.76
C GLY A 101 -22.50 -18.43 41.37
N GLU A 102 -23.47 -18.79 40.52
CA GLU A 102 -24.67 -19.53 40.95
C GLU A 102 -24.32 -20.90 41.52
N ALA A 103 -23.40 -21.64 40.89
CA ALA A 103 -22.95 -22.95 41.38
C ALA A 103 -22.27 -22.84 42.76
N VAL A 104 -21.42 -21.83 42.97
CA VAL A 104 -20.76 -21.60 44.27
C VAL A 104 -21.79 -21.29 45.36
N GLN A 105 -22.81 -20.50 45.05
CA GLN A 105 -23.88 -20.19 46.00
C GLN A 105 -24.76 -21.40 46.33
N ALA A 106 -25.04 -22.26 45.33
CA ALA A 106 -25.73 -23.53 45.55
C ALA A 106 -24.93 -24.46 46.48
N VAL A 107 -23.61 -24.59 46.27
CA VAL A 107 -22.73 -25.36 47.16
C VAL A 107 -22.73 -24.81 48.58
N GLY A 108 -22.69 -23.47 48.74
CA GLY A 108 -22.80 -22.83 50.06
C GLY A 108 -24.11 -23.19 50.78
N THR A 109 -25.22 -23.23 50.05
CA THR A 109 -26.55 -23.61 50.58
C THR A 109 -26.58 -25.06 51.04
N GLU A 110 -26.09 -25.99 50.21
CA GLU A 110 -26.02 -27.42 50.54
C GLU A 110 -25.14 -27.69 51.77
N VAL A 111 -23.99 -27.01 51.87
CA VAL A 111 -23.11 -27.10 53.04
C VAL A 111 -23.84 -26.68 54.32
N GLY A 112 -24.65 -25.62 54.25
CA GLY A 112 -25.52 -25.21 55.36
C GLY A 112 -26.51 -26.31 55.78
N GLY A 113 -27.17 -26.95 54.81
CA GLY A 113 -28.09 -28.07 55.07
C GLY A 113 -27.42 -29.29 55.71
N ILE A 114 -26.17 -29.60 55.34
CA ILE A 114 -25.42 -30.70 55.96
C ILE A 114 -25.10 -30.38 57.44
N VAL A 115 -24.75 -29.13 57.77
CA VAL A 115 -24.52 -28.72 59.17
C VAL A 115 -25.76 -28.96 60.03
N ASP A 116 -26.94 -28.59 59.54
CA ASP A 116 -28.18 -28.81 60.27
C ASP A 116 -28.51 -30.30 60.44
N THR A 117 -28.24 -31.11 59.40
CA THR A 117 -28.38 -32.57 59.48
C THR A 117 -27.44 -33.18 60.53
N LEU A 118 -26.17 -32.75 60.57
CA LEU A 118 -25.21 -33.22 61.58
C LEU A 118 -25.65 -32.87 63.00
N ARG A 119 -26.22 -31.68 63.22
CA ARG A 119 -26.79 -31.29 64.53
C ARG A 119 -27.94 -32.19 64.95
N GLN A 120 -28.83 -32.55 64.02
CA GLN A 120 -29.92 -33.49 64.30
C GLN A 120 -29.39 -34.87 64.68
N VAL A 121 -28.40 -35.38 63.93
CA VAL A 121 -27.76 -36.68 64.23
C VAL A 121 -27.06 -36.65 65.59
N SER A 122 -26.36 -35.57 65.91
CA SER A 122 -25.73 -35.38 67.23
C SER A 122 -26.76 -35.41 68.35
N GLY A 123 -27.88 -34.69 68.19
CA GLY A 123 -28.97 -34.67 69.18
C GLY A 123 -29.60 -36.05 69.38
N ALA A 124 -29.84 -36.80 68.31
CA ALA A 124 -30.35 -38.17 68.38
C ALA A 124 -29.36 -39.12 69.09
N ALA A 125 -28.07 -39.03 68.77
CA ALA A 125 -27.03 -39.84 69.40
C ALA A 125 -26.89 -39.55 70.91
N ASP A 126 -27.04 -38.28 71.33
CA ASP A 126 -27.04 -37.91 72.74
C ASP A 126 -28.27 -38.48 73.48
N GLN A 127 -29.47 -38.40 72.87
CA GLN A 127 -30.68 -39.02 73.41
C GLN A 127 -30.53 -40.54 73.57
N ILE A 128 -29.97 -41.23 72.57
CA ILE A 128 -29.71 -42.68 72.65
C ILE A 128 -28.73 -42.98 73.79
N THR A 129 -27.70 -42.15 73.99
CA THR A 129 -26.75 -42.27 75.10
C THR A 129 -27.46 -42.15 76.46
N GLN A 130 -28.38 -41.20 76.60
CA GLN A 130 -29.19 -41.03 77.82
C GLN A 130 -30.11 -42.24 78.07
N ILE A 131 -30.79 -42.74 77.03
CA ILE A 131 -31.65 -43.94 77.11
C ILE A 131 -30.82 -45.16 77.50
N ALA A 132 -29.63 -45.34 76.93
CA ALA A 132 -28.72 -46.43 77.25
C ALA A 132 -28.28 -46.37 78.73
N LEU A 133 -27.93 -45.17 79.24
CA LEU A 133 -27.56 -44.98 80.64
C LEU A 133 -28.72 -45.30 81.59
N GLN A 134 -29.93 -44.83 81.29
CA GLN A 134 -31.14 -45.14 82.06
C GLN A 134 -31.44 -46.64 82.04
N THR A 135 -31.38 -47.28 80.87
CA THR A 135 -31.60 -48.71 80.70
C THR A 135 -30.57 -49.52 81.50
N ARG A 136 -29.30 -49.08 81.51
CA ARG A 136 -28.23 -49.70 82.29
C ARG A 136 -28.48 -49.60 83.79
N LEU A 137 -29.00 -48.47 84.27
CA LEU A 137 -29.40 -48.26 85.67
C LEU A 137 -30.58 -49.15 86.07
N VAL A 138 -31.60 -49.24 85.22
CA VAL A 138 -32.77 -50.12 85.45
C VAL A 138 -32.33 -51.58 85.49
N ALA A 139 -31.51 -52.02 84.52
CA ALA A 139 -30.98 -53.37 84.45
C ALA A 139 -30.06 -53.69 85.64
N PHE A 140 -29.27 -52.71 86.12
CA PHE A 140 -28.47 -52.85 87.33
C PHE A 140 -29.35 -53.07 88.57
N ASN A 141 -30.39 -52.25 88.76
CA ASN A 141 -31.32 -52.41 89.87
C ASN A 141 -32.04 -53.78 89.81
N ALA A 142 -32.43 -54.23 88.62
CA ALA A 142 -33.02 -55.55 88.41
C ALA A 142 -32.04 -56.70 88.72
N SER A 143 -30.76 -56.58 88.34
CA SER A 143 -29.71 -57.56 88.65
C SER A 143 -29.45 -57.65 90.16
N VAL A 144 -29.47 -56.50 90.87
CA VAL A 144 -29.36 -56.46 92.34
C VAL A 144 -30.55 -57.16 93.00
N GLU A 145 -31.77 -56.86 92.59
CA GLU A 145 -32.98 -57.48 93.17
C GLU A 145 -33.09 -58.98 92.84
N ALA A 146 -32.67 -59.38 91.63
CA ALA A 146 -32.56 -60.79 91.25
C ALA A 146 -31.57 -61.57 92.14
N LYS A 147 -30.42 -60.96 92.49
CA LYS A 147 -29.47 -61.55 93.45
C LYS A 147 -30.05 -61.62 94.87
N ARG A 148 -30.87 -60.63 95.25
CA ARG A 148 -31.54 -60.56 96.55
C ARG A 148 -32.62 -61.63 96.72
N ALA A 149 -33.30 -62.02 95.63
CA ALA A 149 -34.30 -63.09 95.60
C ALA A 149 -33.71 -64.51 95.59
N GLY A 150 -32.38 -64.68 95.60
CA GLY A 150 -31.72 -65.99 95.68
C GLY A 150 -32.01 -66.90 94.48
N GLU A 151 -32.28 -68.19 94.74
CA GLU A 151 -32.56 -69.19 93.70
C GLU A 151 -33.77 -68.82 92.80
N ALA A 152 -34.80 -68.17 93.36
CA ALA A 152 -36.00 -67.77 92.62
C ALA A 152 -35.75 -66.63 91.61
N GLY A 153 -34.70 -65.82 91.82
CA GLY A 153 -34.34 -64.68 90.96
C GLY A 153 -33.31 -65.01 89.88
N ARG A 154 -32.76 -66.23 89.86
CA ARG A 154 -31.59 -66.59 89.05
C ARG A 154 -31.80 -66.41 87.53
N GLY A 155 -32.98 -66.75 87.00
CA GLY A 155 -33.34 -66.54 85.60
C GLY A 155 -33.46 -65.05 85.22
N PHE A 156 -34.05 -64.25 86.10
CA PHE A 156 -34.15 -62.79 85.93
C PHE A 156 -32.78 -62.11 85.99
N GLY A 157 -31.86 -62.61 86.82
CA GLY A 157 -30.49 -62.10 86.92
C GLY A 157 -29.71 -62.20 85.61
N VAL A 158 -29.83 -63.33 84.90
CA VAL A 158 -29.18 -63.53 83.58
C VAL A 158 -29.70 -62.55 82.54
N VAL A 159 -31.02 -62.33 82.49
CA VAL A 159 -31.63 -61.36 81.56
C VAL A 159 -31.21 -59.94 81.93
N ALA A 160 -31.20 -59.59 83.22
CA ALA A 160 -30.79 -58.27 83.68
C ALA A 160 -29.31 -57.97 83.34
N ASP A 161 -28.41 -58.93 83.51
CA ASP A 161 -27.00 -58.77 83.13
C ASP A 161 -26.84 -58.66 81.60
N ALA A 162 -27.59 -59.42 80.80
CA ALA A 162 -27.60 -59.30 79.35
C ALA A 162 -28.12 -57.93 78.85
N VAL A 163 -29.19 -57.40 79.46
CA VAL A 163 -29.72 -56.06 79.14
C VAL A 163 -28.72 -54.96 79.55
N LYS A 164 -28.05 -55.13 80.70
CA LYS A 164 -27.01 -54.21 81.16
C LYS A 164 -25.82 -54.16 80.18
N ASP A 165 -25.37 -55.32 79.71
CA ASP A 165 -24.28 -55.41 78.74
C ASP A 165 -24.68 -54.83 77.37
N LEU A 166 -25.92 -55.07 76.92
CA LEU A 166 -26.45 -54.46 75.70
C LEU A 166 -26.52 -52.93 75.83
N ALA A 167 -27.03 -52.42 76.95
CA ALA A 167 -27.09 -50.98 77.20
C ALA A 167 -25.70 -50.34 77.23
N ALA A 168 -24.70 -51.02 77.83
CA ALA A 168 -23.31 -50.55 77.79
C ALA A 168 -22.74 -50.51 76.36
N LYS A 169 -23.03 -51.51 75.52
CA LYS A 169 -22.63 -51.49 74.10
C LYS A 169 -23.29 -50.33 73.33
N VAL A 170 -24.59 -50.09 73.55
CA VAL A 170 -25.32 -48.97 72.92
C VAL A 170 -24.72 -47.63 73.35
N GLU A 171 -24.34 -47.47 74.62
CA GLU A 171 -23.66 -46.27 75.14
C GLU A 171 -22.31 -46.03 74.43
N VAL A 172 -21.48 -47.08 74.28
CA VAL A 172 -20.19 -47.00 73.58
C VAL A 172 -20.39 -46.63 72.11
N SER A 173 -21.28 -47.31 71.39
CA SER A 173 -21.55 -47.02 69.97
C SER A 173 -22.10 -45.60 69.77
N SER A 174 -22.94 -45.10 70.68
CA SER A 174 -23.47 -43.73 70.58
C SER A 174 -22.38 -42.68 70.78
N LYS A 175 -21.42 -42.93 71.68
CA LYS A 175 -20.23 -42.08 71.87
C LYS A 175 -19.31 -42.07 70.63
N GLU A 176 -19.15 -43.20 69.95
CA GLU A 176 -18.39 -43.28 68.69
C GLU A 176 -19.06 -42.51 67.55
N ILE A 177 -20.41 -42.54 67.49
CA ILE A 177 -21.20 -41.72 66.56
C ILE A 177 -20.96 -40.23 66.86
N LEU A 178 -21.09 -39.80 68.11
CA LEU A 178 -20.83 -38.41 68.51
C LEU A 178 -19.42 -37.95 68.14
N ALA A 179 -18.40 -38.79 68.37
CA ALA A 179 -17.01 -38.48 67.97
C ALA A 179 -16.86 -38.36 66.45
N THR A 180 -17.56 -39.18 65.66
CA THR A 180 -17.54 -39.10 64.20
C THR A 180 -18.28 -37.89 63.67
N VAL A 181 -19.43 -37.56 64.25
CA VAL A 181 -20.18 -36.33 63.94
C VAL A 181 -19.33 -35.10 64.27
N GLY A 182 -18.63 -35.07 65.41
CA GLY A 182 -17.71 -33.98 65.74
C GLY A 182 -16.60 -33.78 64.71
N ARG A 183 -15.98 -34.87 64.22
CA ARG A 183 -14.98 -34.79 63.13
C ARG A 183 -15.59 -34.30 61.82
N LEU A 184 -16.82 -34.71 61.50
CA LEU A 184 -17.53 -34.23 60.29
C LEU A 184 -17.86 -32.74 60.41
N ASP A 185 -18.30 -32.29 61.59
CA ASP A 185 -18.58 -30.89 61.88
C ASP A 185 -17.32 -30.03 61.71
N GLU A 186 -16.17 -30.46 62.22
CA GLU A 186 -14.89 -29.76 62.02
C GLU A 186 -14.52 -29.63 60.53
N ARG A 187 -14.68 -30.72 59.76
CA ARG A 187 -14.37 -30.72 58.31
C ARG A 187 -15.34 -29.85 57.53
N ILE A 188 -16.63 -29.89 57.85
CA ILE A 188 -17.64 -29.06 57.18
C ILE A 188 -17.50 -27.61 57.60
N ALA A 189 -17.19 -27.30 58.85
CA ALA A 189 -16.87 -25.94 59.26
C ALA A 189 -15.62 -25.40 58.55
N ALA A 190 -14.63 -26.25 58.26
CA ALA A 190 -13.48 -25.87 57.44
C ALA A 190 -13.88 -25.56 55.99
N LEU A 191 -14.68 -26.43 55.36
CA LEU A 191 -15.21 -26.22 54.01
C LEU A 191 -16.12 -24.99 53.93
N ALA A 192 -17.03 -24.82 54.89
CA ALA A 192 -17.89 -23.67 55.03
C ALA A 192 -17.07 -22.39 55.22
N ARG A 193 -15.98 -22.41 56.00
CA ARG A 193 -15.06 -21.26 56.07
C ARG A 193 -14.32 -21.00 54.78
N GLU A 194 -14.02 -22.01 53.97
CA GLU A 194 -13.37 -21.83 52.66
C GLU A 194 -14.34 -21.20 51.64
N ILE A 195 -15.62 -21.60 51.70
CA ILE A 195 -16.71 -21.02 50.90
C ILE A 195 -17.10 -19.62 51.42
N GLN A 196 -17.35 -19.45 52.73
CA GLN A 196 -17.83 -18.22 53.40
C GLN A 196 -16.74 -17.21 53.76
N ARG A 197 -15.44 -17.56 53.74
CA ARG A 197 -14.39 -16.54 53.62
C ARG A 197 -14.63 -15.64 52.40
N SER A 198 -15.53 -16.02 51.50
CA SER A 198 -16.07 -15.21 50.41
C SER A 198 -17.13 -14.15 50.77
N GLU A 199 -17.81 -14.17 51.91
CA GLU A 199 -18.99 -13.28 52.13
C GLU A 199 -18.84 -12.16 53.18
N GLY A 200 -17.67 -11.95 53.79
CA GLY A 200 -17.59 -10.91 54.84
C GLY A 200 -16.20 -10.39 55.25
N SER A 201 -15.13 -10.76 54.54
CA SER A 201 -13.79 -10.25 54.79
C SER A 201 -13.16 -9.82 53.47
N PRO A 202 -12.32 -8.75 53.41
CA PRO A 202 -11.64 -8.30 52.18
C PRO A 202 -10.63 -9.33 51.61
N ALA A 203 -10.74 -10.60 52.01
CA ALA A 203 -9.83 -11.70 51.80
C ALA A 203 -10.51 -12.97 51.20
N GLY A 204 -11.72 -12.89 50.61
CA GLY A 204 -12.35 -14.01 49.89
C GLY A 204 -11.65 -14.31 48.56
N GLY A 205 -11.37 -15.58 48.28
CA GLY A 205 -10.59 -16.00 47.10
C GLY A 205 -11.44 -16.14 45.83
N VAL A 206 -12.53 -16.91 45.90
CA VAL A 206 -13.31 -17.29 44.70
C VAL A 206 -14.20 -16.15 44.23
N HIS A 207 -15.04 -15.56 45.08
CA HIS A 207 -15.90 -14.43 44.67
C HIS A 207 -15.10 -13.24 44.16
N ARG A 208 -13.99 -12.88 44.84
CA ARG A 208 -13.12 -11.79 44.37
C ARG A 208 -12.40 -12.13 43.07
N ALA A 209 -12.06 -13.40 42.86
CA ALA A 209 -11.53 -13.84 41.57
C ALA A 209 -12.59 -13.72 40.48
N LEU A 210 -13.84 -14.09 40.74
CA LEU A 210 -14.95 -13.91 39.81
C LEU A 210 -15.20 -12.42 39.54
N ASP A 211 -15.27 -11.56 40.57
CA ASP A 211 -15.40 -10.10 40.43
C ASP A 211 -14.25 -9.52 39.61
N GLY A 212 -13.01 -9.96 39.87
CA GLY A 212 -11.83 -9.56 39.11
C GLY A 212 -11.88 -10.01 37.65
N VAL A 213 -12.47 -11.18 37.36
CA VAL A 213 -12.73 -11.63 36.00
C VAL A 213 -13.82 -10.77 35.36
N VAL A 214 -14.93 -10.47 36.03
CA VAL A 214 -15.98 -9.58 35.53
C VAL A 214 -15.41 -8.20 35.19
N GLU A 215 -14.63 -7.60 36.08
CA GLU A 215 -13.97 -6.32 35.85
C GLU A 215 -12.97 -6.40 34.69
N GLY A 216 -12.17 -7.47 34.63
CA GLY A 216 -11.22 -7.71 33.55
C GLY A 216 -11.90 -7.82 32.18
N VAL A 217 -12.96 -8.62 32.10
CA VAL A 217 -13.76 -8.80 30.88
C VAL A 217 -14.48 -7.51 30.50
N GLY A 218 -15.01 -6.75 31.48
CA GLY A 218 -15.59 -5.43 31.24
C GLY A 218 -14.60 -4.45 30.62
N ARG A 219 -13.36 -4.40 31.13
CA ARG A 219 -12.29 -3.58 30.54
C ARG A 219 -11.93 -4.01 29.11
N ILE A 220 -11.96 -5.31 28.81
CA ILE A 220 -11.73 -5.83 27.46
C ILE A 220 -12.88 -5.42 26.53
N HIS A 221 -14.13 -5.54 26.99
CA HIS A 221 -15.31 -5.14 26.24
C HIS A 221 -15.28 -3.64 25.88
N ASP A 222 -14.98 -2.78 26.87
CA ASP A 222 -14.84 -1.34 26.65
C ASP A 222 -13.67 -0.98 25.72
N ALA A 223 -12.55 -1.72 25.80
CA ALA A 223 -11.44 -1.55 24.88
C ALA A 223 -11.83 -1.95 23.44
N SER A 224 -12.57 -3.05 23.28
CA SER A 224 -13.07 -3.50 21.98
C SER A 224 -14.04 -2.50 21.35
N ARG A 225 -14.97 -1.96 22.15
CA ARG A 225 -15.91 -0.93 21.70
C ARG A 225 -15.18 0.33 21.23
N ARG A 226 -14.23 0.84 22.02
CA ARG A 226 -13.40 1.99 21.63
C ARG A 226 -12.58 1.71 20.36
N SER A 227 -12.03 0.51 20.22
CA SER A 227 -11.31 0.12 18.99
C SER A 227 -12.23 0.14 17.77
N SER A 228 -13.49 -0.30 17.92
CA SER A 228 -14.48 -0.28 16.84
C SER A 228 -14.87 1.15 16.44
N GLU A 229 -15.04 2.04 17.42
CA GLU A 229 -15.29 3.48 17.17
C GLU A 229 -14.12 4.12 16.40
N VAL A 230 -12.88 3.82 16.81
CA VAL A 230 -11.68 4.29 16.09
C VAL A 230 -11.63 3.75 14.66
N CYS A 231 -11.96 2.47 14.44
CA CYS A 231 -12.01 1.89 13.09
C CYS A 231 -13.03 2.61 12.21
N SER A 232 -14.23 2.90 12.73
CA SER A 232 -15.26 3.63 11.98
C SER A 232 -14.82 5.04 11.58
N VAL A 233 -14.11 5.75 12.47
CA VAL A 233 -13.53 7.06 12.14
C VAL A 233 -12.47 6.93 11.05
N LEU A 234 -11.59 5.92 11.15
CA LEU A 234 -10.56 5.66 10.14
C LEU A 234 -11.16 5.31 8.77
N GLU A 235 -12.21 4.49 8.73
CA GLU A 235 -12.94 4.17 7.49
C GLU A 235 -13.48 5.44 6.81
N SER A 236 -14.10 6.34 7.57
CA SER A 236 -14.60 7.61 7.03
C SER A 236 -13.47 8.50 6.51
N GLN A 237 -12.34 8.58 7.23
CA GLN A 237 -11.18 9.36 6.77
C GLN A 237 -10.60 8.77 5.49
N MET A 238 -10.50 7.44 5.41
CA MET A 238 -9.99 6.75 4.23
C MET A 238 -10.85 6.98 2.99
N ALA A 239 -12.18 6.96 3.12
CA ALA A 239 -13.08 7.31 2.03
C ALA A 239 -12.85 8.75 1.53
N GLY A 240 -12.56 9.68 2.45
CA GLY A 240 -12.16 11.05 2.12
C GLY A 240 -10.86 11.11 1.31
N ILE A 241 -9.80 10.46 1.80
CA ILE A 241 -8.49 10.42 1.12
C ILE A 241 -8.61 9.74 -0.25
N GLU A 242 -9.39 8.66 -0.38
CA GLU A 242 -9.64 8.01 -1.67
C GLU A 242 -10.31 8.98 -2.65
N GLY A 243 -11.26 9.79 -2.18
CA GLY A 243 -11.85 10.89 -2.92
C GLY A 243 -10.81 11.89 -3.43
N GLU A 244 -9.92 12.36 -2.56
CA GLU A 244 -8.85 13.29 -2.89
C GLU A 244 -7.83 12.72 -3.88
N VAL A 245 -7.44 11.45 -3.70
CA VAL A 245 -6.53 10.75 -4.63
C VAL A 245 -7.16 10.67 -6.02
N ARG A 246 -8.44 10.30 -6.13
CA ARG A 246 -9.16 10.27 -7.42
C ARG A 246 -9.29 11.65 -8.07
N LEU A 247 -9.47 12.71 -7.28
CA LEU A 247 -9.48 14.09 -7.79
C LEU A 247 -8.10 14.52 -8.27
N THR A 248 -7.05 14.14 -7.54
CA THR A 248 -5.66 14.40 -7.90
C THR A 248 -5.31 13.71 -9.21
N THR A 249 -5.59 12.41 -9.37
CA THR A 249 -5.35 11.67 -10.62
C THR A 249 -6.04 12.34 -11.81
N ARG A 250 -7.33 12.70 -11.71
CA ARG A 250 -8.05 13.40 -12.78
C ARG A 250 -7.43 14.76 -13.13
N SER A 251 -6.96 15.48 -12.12
CA SER A 251 -6.30 16.78 -12.32
C SER A 251 -4.94 16.63 -13.02
N LEU A 252 -4.19 15.57 -12.67
CA LEU A 252 -2.93 15.22 -13.33
C LEU A 252 -3.17 14.82 -14.79
N ASP A 253 -4.19 14.02 -15.09
CA ASP A 253 -4.54 13.65 -16.48
C ASP A 253 -4.89 14.88 -17.32
N ALA A 254 -5.69 15.79 -16.77
CA ALA A 254 -6.01 17.05 -17.43
C ALA A 254 -4.76 17.93 -17.64
N ALA A 255 -3.85 17.96 -16.67
CA ALA A 255 -2.58 18.68 -16.77
C ALA A 255 -1.64 18.06 -17.81
N LEU A 256 -1.58 16.73 -17.91
CA LEU A 256 -0.84 16.02 -18.96
C LEU A 256 -1.36 16.42 -20.34
N GLY A 257 -2.66 16.31 -20.56
CA GLY A 257 -3.26 16.65 -21.86
C GLY A 257 -3.00 18.11 -22.27
N ARG A 258 -3.04 19.06 -21.33
CA ARG A 258 -2.69 20.47 -21.59
C ARG A 258 -1.20 20.64 -21.94
N THR A 259 -0.32 19.96 -21.21
CA THR A 259 1.12 20.05 -21.42
C THR A 259 1.55 19.40 -22.74
N GLU A 260 0.96 18.27 -23.10
CA GLU A 260 1.13 17.63 -24.41
C GLU A 260 0.68 18.55 -25.55
N ASN A 261 -0.40 19.31 -25.35
CA ASN A 261 -0.83 20.31 -26.32
C ASN A 261 0.20 21.45 -26.46
N PHE A 262 0.84 21.90 -25.38
CA PHE A 262 1.93 22.89 -25.47
C PHE A 262 3.15 22.37 -26.22
N LEU A 263 3.55 21.11 -25.98
CA LEU A 263 4.62 20.46 -26.73
C LEU A 263 4.30 20.42 -28.23
N ARG A 264 3.08 20.00 -28.59
CA ARG A 264 2.64 19.97 -29.99
C ARG A 264 2.63 21.36 -30.64
N ILE A 265 2.18 22.39 -29.93
CA ILE A 265 2.21 23.78 -30.44
C ILE A 265 3.66 24.23 -30.66
N SER A 266 4.56 23.94 -29.71
CA SER A 266 5.99 24.25 -29.85
C SER A 266 6.60 23.58 -31.09
N GLU A 267 6.35 22.28 -31.28
CA GLU A 267 6.79 21.51 -32.45
C GLU A 267 6.26 22.10 -33.76
N GLN A 268 4.97 22.45 -33.83
CA GLN A 268 4.34 23.05 -35.01
C GLN A 268 4.89 24.45 -35.33
N LEU A 269 5.17 25.26 -34.31
CA LEU A 269 5.77 26.58 -34.50
C LEU A 269 7.16 26.44 -35.13
N ILE A 270 7.99 25.54 -34.58
CA ILE A 270 9.33 25.25 -35.10
C ILE A 270 9.26 24.78 -36.57
N GLU A 271 8.34 23.87 -36.89
CA GLU A 271 8.15 23.39 -38.26
C GLU A 271 7.72 24.52 -39.22
N ALA A 272 6.80 25.38 -38.78
CA ALA A 272 6.39 26.56 -39.55
C ALA A 272 7.55 27.55 -39.77
N PHE A 273 8.45 27.71 -38.80
CA PHE A 273 9.66 28.52 -38.98
C PHE A 273 10.57 27.97 -40.06
N THR A 274 10.86 26.67 -40.03
CA THR A 274 11.72 26.07 -41.06
C THR A 274 11.07 26.16 -42.45
N ALA A 275 9.75 25.97 -42.55
CA ALA A 275 9.01 26.13 -43.81
C ALA A 275 9.08 27.55 -44.39
N SER A 276 9.28 28.57 -43.53
CA SER A 276 9.46 29.97 -43.97
C SER A 276 10.84 30.27 -44.59
N GLY A 277 11.77 29.30 -44.58
CA GLY A 277 13.11 29.46 -45.14
C GLY A 277 14.06 30.27 -44.27
N LEU A 278 13.69 30.56 -43.02
CA LEU A 278 14.52 31.28 -42.06
C LEU A 278 15.45 30.31 -41.32
N GLU A 279 16.73 30.68 -41.22
CA GLU A 279 17.70 29.97 -40.39
C GLU A 279 17.44 30.24 -38.91
N THR A 280 17.34 29.16 -38.14
CA THR A 280 17.22 29.15 -36.68
C THR A 280 18.47 28.51 -36.06
N GLU A 281 18.64 28.63 -34.74
CA GLU A 281 19.73 27.94 -34.02
C GLU A 281 19.68 26.40 -34.22
N ASP A 282 18.49 25.85 -34.45
CA ASP A 282 18.27 24.43 -34.64
C ASP A 282 18.54 23.96 -36.09
N SER A 283 18.63 24.89 -37.05
CA SER A 283 18.75 24.59 -38.48
C SER A 283 20.00 23.77 -38.87
N PRO A 284 21.21 24.01 -38.29
CA PRO A 284 22.36 23.15 -38.51
C PRO A 284 22.14 21.69 -38.10
N TYR A 285 21.44 21.45 -36.99
CA TYR A 285 21.12 20.11 -36.51
C TYR A 285 20.07 19.43 -37.37
N ILE A 286 19.09 20.19 -37.88
CA ILE A 286 18.09 19.68 -38.83
C ILE A 286 18.77 19.16 -40.10
N ARG A 287 19.64 19.97 -40.70
CA ARG A 287 20.40 19.57 -41.89
C ARG A 287 21.28 18.36 -41.62
N ALA A 288 21.98 18.34 -40.49
CA ALA A 288 22.85 17.24 -40.13
C ALA A 288 22.07 15.93 -39.94
N ALA A 289 20.88 15.98 -39.32
CA ALA A 289 20.01 14.80 -39.18
C ALA A 289 19.52 14.30 -40.54
N GLN A 290 19.09 15.19 -41.43
CA GLN A 290 18.67 14.81 -42.79
C GLN A 290 19.82 14.20 -43.60
N GLN A 291 21.02 14.79 -43.53
CA GLN A 291 22.20 14.28 -44.21
C GLN A 291 22.61 12.90 -43.68
N ALA A 292 22.64 12.74 -42.35
CA ALA A 292 22.95 11.45 -41.74
C ALA A 292 21.89 10.38 -42.05
N ALA A 293 20.60 10.75 -42.12
CA ALA A 293 19.54 9.84 -42.53
C ALA A 293 19.75 9.36 -43.99
N ALA A 294 20.07 10.29 -44.90
CA ALA A 294 20.38 9.98 -46.29
C ALA A 294 21.62 9.09 -46.42
N GLN A 295 22.66 9.32 -45.61
CA GLN A 295 23.85 8.46 -45.57
C GLN A 295 23.53 7.05 -45.08
N VAL A 296 22.73 6.90 -44.02
CA VAL A 296 22.29 5.58 -43.55
C VAL A 296 21.45 4.88 -44.60
N ALA A 297 20.51 5.58 -45.24
CA ALA A 297 19.72 5.04 -46.34
C ALA A 297 20.61 4.54 -47.48
N ALA A 298 21.59 5.33 -47.93
CA ALA A 298 22.52 4.93 -48.98
C ALA A 298 23.31 3.65 -48.61
N LEU A 299 23.78 3.53 -47.38
CA LEU A 299 24.49 2.32 -46.92
C LEU A 299 23.61 1.06 -46.94
N LEU A 300 22.34 1.21 -46.57
CA LEU A 300 21.37 0.12 -46.63
C LEU A 300 21.02 -0.23 -48.08
N GLU A 301 20.85 0.75 -48.95
CA GLU A 301 20.62 0.53 -50.39
C GLU A 301 21.82 -0.14 -51.08
N ASP A 302 23.04 0.30 -50.79
CA ASP A 302 24.27 -0.30 -51.34
C ASP A 302 24.42 -1.76 -50.91
N THR A 303 24.01 -2.10 -49.70
CA THR A 303 24.06 -3.50 -49.21
C THR A 303 22.97 -4.38 -49.82
N LEU A 304 21.79 -3.81 -50.12
CA LEU A 304 20.76 -4.48 -50.91
C LEU A 304 21.23 -4.71 -52.36
N ALA A 305 21.78 -3.67 -53.00
CA ALA A 305 22.27 -3.75 -54.38
C ALA A 305 23.43 -4.76 -54.52
N ALA A 306 24.28 -4.85 -53.51
CA ALA A 306 25.37 -5.83 -53.45
C ALA A 306 24.91 -7.26 -53.07
N GLY A 307 23.63 -7.50 -52.82
CA GLY A 307 23.09 -8.81 -52.41
C GLY A 307 23.56 -9.31 -51.04
N ARG A 308 24.08 -8.41 -50.18
CA ARG A 308 24.56 -8.75 -48.83
C ARG A 308 23.45 -8.83 -47.79
N THR A 309 22.26 -8.31 -48.11
CA THR A 309 21.05 -8.39 -47.30
C THR A 309 19.81 -8.39 -48.20
N THR A 310 18.64 -8.64 -47.62
CA THR A 310 17.36 -8.59 -48.34
C THR A 310 16.43 -7.57 -47.69
N LEU A 311 15.43 -7.08 -48.45
CA LEU A 311 14.37 -6.24 -47.88
C LEU A 311 13.59 -6.97 -46.78
N ALA A 312 13.51 -8.30 -46.79
CA ALA A 312 12.86 -9.02 -45.70
C ALA A 312 13.68 -8.96 -44.41
N ASP A 313 15.01 -8.95 -44.50
CA ASP A 313 15.89 -8.92 -43.34
C ASP A 313 16.00 -7.52 -42.73
N LEU A 314 16.05 -6.47 -43.57
CA LEU A 314 16.05 -5.07 -43.10
C LEU A 314 14.75 -4.68 -42.39
N PHE A 315 13.63 -5.29 -42.77
CA PHE A 315 12.31 -5.05 -42.20
C PHE A 315 11.87 -6.17 -41.25
N ASP A 316 12.82 -6.94 -40.70
CA ASP A 316 12.54 -8.01 -39.73
C ASP A 316 12.18 -7.43 -38.36
N GLU A 317 10.89 -7.51 -38.02
CA GLU A 317 10.33 -7.05 -36.74
C GLU A 317 10.25 -8.16 -35.68
N ARG A 318 10.90 -9.31 -35.94
CA ARG A 318 11.01 -10.40 -34.95
C ARG A 318 12.14 -10.10 -33.98
N TYR A 319 11.86 -9.24 -33.01
CA TYR A 319 12.78 -8.89 -31.92
C TYR A 319 13.02 -10.10 -31.00
N GLN A 320 14.07 -10.87 -31.25
CA GLN A 320 14.42 -12.03 -30.44
C GLN A 320 15.08 -11.56 -29.13
N PRO A 321 14.51 -11.84 -27.95
CA PRO A 321 15.07 -11.37 -26.68
C PRO A 321 16.42 -12.02 -26.38
N ILE A 322 17.33 -11.25 -25.80
CA ILE A 322 18.63 -11.71 -25.29
C ILE A 322 18.46 -12.03 -23.80
N ALA A 323 18.61 -13.31 -23.45
CA ALA A 323 18.46 -13.77 -22.07
C ALA A 323 19.47 -13.09 -21.12
N GLY A 324 19.03 -12.82 -19.88
CA GLY A 324 19.87 -12.23 -18.84
C GLY A 324 20.16 -10.73 -19.01
N THR A 325 19.42 -10.02 -19.87
CA THR A 325 19.58 -8.58 -20.07
C THR A 325 18.51 -7.77 -19.33
N GLU A 326 18.94 -6.70 -18.67
CA GLU A 326 18.10 -5.75 -17.95
C GLU A 326 18.69 -4.33 -18.04
N PRO A 327 18.08 -3.37 -18.77
CA PRO A 327 16.83 -3.51 -19.53
C PRO A 327 16.92 -4.50 -20.69
N ALA A 328 15.78 -5.07 -21.11
CA ALA A 328 15.71 -6.10 -22.14
C ALA A 328 16.35 -5.66 -23.48
N GLN A 329 17.29 -6.47 -23.97
CA GLN A 329 17.88 -6.32 -25.30
C GLN A 329 17.36 -7.39 -26.25
N HIS A 330 17.37 -7.09 -27.55
CA HIS A 330 16.82 -7.93 -28.60
C HIS A 330 17.73 -7.98 -29.83
N MET A 331 17.62 -9.03 -30.64
CA MET A 331 18.26 -9.15 -31.95
C MET A 331 17.23 -9.30 -33.06
N THR A 332 17.56 -8.77 -34.23
CA THR A 332 16.85 -8.96 -35.50
C THR A 332 17.85 -9.40 -36.56
N ARG A 333 17.37 -9.80 -37.73
CA ARG A 333 18.24 -10.21 -38.83
C ARG A 333 19.18 -9.11 -39.34
N PHE A 334 18.82 -7.83 -39.18
CA PHE A 334 19.67 -6.71 -39.60
C PHE A 334 20.61 -6.20 -38.51
N SER A 335 20.56 -6.71 -37.26
CA SER A 335 21.36 -6.17 -36.15
C SER A 335 22.87 -6.16 -36.45
N ALA A 336 23.41 -7.27 -36.96
CA ALA A 336 24.83 -7.37 -37.29
C ALA A 336 25.24 -6.39 -38.40
N LEU A 337 24.37 -6.20 -39.40
CA LEU A 337 24.58 -5.24 -40.48
C LEU A 337 24.59 -3.80 -39.95
N ALA A 338 23.62 -3.45 -39.11
CA ALA A 338 23.53 -2.13 -38.48
C ALA A 338 24.76 -1.81 -37.62
N GLU A 339 25.28 -2.79 -36.87
CA GLU A 339 26.51 -2.64 -36.07
C GLU A 339 27.76 -2.37 -36.93
N GLN A 340 27.80 -2.90 -38.15
CA GLN A 340 28.89 -2.65 -39.08
C GLN A 340 28.76 -1.27 -39.77
N LEU A 341 27.54 -0.90 -40.20
CA LEU A 341 27.32 0.26 -41.05
C LEU A 341 27.07 1.55 -40.28
N PHE A 342 26.22 1.53 -39.26
CA PHE A 342 25.69 2.76 -38.65
C PHE A 342 26.74 3.55 -37.87
N PRO A 343 27.74 2.96 -37.17
CA PRO A 343 28.72 3.73 -36.42
C PRO A 343 29.45 4.80 -37.24
N GLN A 344 29.73 4.56 -38.52
CA GLN A 344 30.47 5.54 -39.32
C GLN A 344 29.70 6.85 -39.54
N VAL A 345 28.36 6.79 -39.58
CA VAL A 345 27.49 7.97 -39.69
C VAL A 345 27.19 8.53 -38.30
N GLN A 346 26.79 7.66 -37.37
CA GLN A 346 26.37 8.03 -36.02
C GLN A 346 27.50 8.71 -35.24
N GLU A 347 28.74 8.25 -35.36
CA GLU A 347 29.90 8.82 -34.68
C GLU A 347 30.35 10.13 -35.32
N ALA A 348 30.31 10.22 -36.66
CA ALA A 348 30.62 11.45 -37.37
C ALA A 348 29.66 12.59 -37.00
N ALA A 349 28.38 12.28 -36.77
CA ALA A 349 27.41 13.29 -36.34
C ALA A 349 27.75 13.91 -34.96
N LEU A 350 28.50 13.22 -34.09
CA LEU A 350 28.91 13.77 -32.79
C LEU A 350 29.94 14.89 -32.90
N SER A 351 30.70 14.98 -34.01
CA SER A 351 31.70 16.03 -34.19
C SER A 351 31.11 17.35 -34.69
N LEU A 352 29.80 17.40 -34.97
CA LEU A 352 29.10 18.60 -35.43
C LEU A 352 29.16 19.74 -34.41
N SER A 353 28.94 19.43 -33.13
CA SER A 353 28.97 20.38 -32.02
C SER A 353 29.08 19.62 -30.69
N ASP A 354 29.69 20.27 -29.69
CA ASP A 354 29.69 19.86 -28.29
C ASP A 354 28.28 19.73 -27.67
N LYS A 355 27.27 20.39 -28.25
CA LYS A 355 25.86 20.22 -27.88
C LYS A 355 25.32 18.84 -28.27
N VAL A 356 25.88 18.15 -29.26
CA VAL A 356 25.35 16.87 -29.74
C VAL A 356 25.55 15.77 -28.70
N VAL A 357 24.44 15.18 -28.27
CA VAL A 357 24.40 14.10 -27.28
C VAL A 357 24.37 12.74 -27.97
N PHE A 358 23.59 12.53 -29.02
CA PHE A 358 23.70 11.28 -29.77
C PHE A 358 23.15 11.41 -31.18
N CYS A 359 23.55 10.47 -32.02
CA CYS A 359 22.94 10.19 -33.30
C CYS A 359 22.68 8.69 -33.40
N ILE A 360 21.44 8.30 -33.70
CA ILE A 360 21.04 6.89 -33.82
C ILE A 360 20.09 6.68 -34.99
N ALA A 361 20.23 5.57 -35.71
CA ALA A 361 19.20 5.06 -36.59
C ALA A 361 18.29 4.08 -35.82
N VAL A 362 16.98 4.26 -35.97
CA VAL A 362 15.96 3.41 -35.37
C VAL A 362 15.01 2.88 -36.44
N ASP A 363 14.57 1.64 -36.29
CA ASP A 363 13.47 1.14 -37.12
C ASP A 363 12.14 1.80 -36.73
N ARG A 364 11.09 1.59 -37.53
CA ARG A 364 9.74 2.15 -37.32
C ARG A 364 9.02 1.75 -36.02
N ASN A 365 9.57 0.81 -35.25
CA ASN A 365 9.06 0.41 -33.94
C ASN A 365 9.96 0.91 -32.79
N GLY A 366 10.95 1.74 -33.09
CA GLY A 366 11.85 2.35 -32.12
C GLY A 366 13.00 1.43 -31.69
N TYR A 367 13.30 0.38 -32.45
CA TYR A 367 14.42 -0.51 -32.15
C TYR A 367 15.75 0.12 -32.59
N VAL A 368 16.66 0.27 -31.63
CA VAL A 368 18.03 0.77 -31.83
C VAL A 368 18.95 -0.44 -31.96
N ALA A 369 19.23 -0.91 -33.16
CA ALA A 369 20.15 -2.04 -33.36
C ALA A 369 21.57 -1.72 -32.87
N CYS A 370 22.06 -0.51 -33.15
CA CYS A 370 23.38 -0.03 -32.75
C CYS A 370 23.29 1.43 -32.28
N HIS A 371 24.04 1.78 -31.25
CA HIS A 371 24.12 3.16 -30.74
C HIS A 371 25.54 3.72 -30.92
N ASN A 372 25.72 5.03 -30.73
CA ASN A 372 27.04 5.62 -30.50
C ASN A 372 27.87 4.83 -29.48
N ARG A 373 29.20 4.76 -29.67
CA ARG A 373 30.11 3.93 -28.87
C ARG A 373 29.98 4.14 -27.36
N ARG A 374 29.79 5.39 -26.94
CA ARG A 374 29.62 5.74 -25.51
C ARG A 374 28.37 5.13 -24.85
N TYR A 375 27.36 4.76 -25.63
CA TYR A 375 26.12 4.13 -25.17
C TYR A 375 25.92 2.71 -25.73
N ASN A 376 26.95 2.17 -26.38
CA ASN A 376 26.98 0.83 -26.95
C ASN A 376 27.84 -0.10 -26.09
N GLN A 377 27.72 0.02 -24.77
CA GLN A 377 28.52 -0.74 -23.81
C GLN A 377 27.81 -2.07 -23.46
N PRO A 378 28.54 -3.15 -23.15
CA PRO A 378 27.95 -4.44 -22.75
C PRO A 378 27.29 -4.34 -21.38
N GLN A 379 26.14 -4.99 -21.18
CA GLN A 379 25.46 -4.93 -19.88
C GLN A 379 26.30 -5.52 -18.73
N ARG A 380 26.17 -4.89 -17.56
CA ARG A 380 26.69 -5.36 -16.28
C ARG A 380 25.59 -6.12 -15.54
N PRO A 381 25.80 -7.40 -15.16
CA PRO A 381 24.81 -8.18 -14.43
C PRO A 381 24.40 -7.49 -13.12
N GLY A 382 23.10 -7.30 -12.90
CA GLY A 382 22.55 -6.71 -11.68
C GLY A 382 22.71 -5.19 -11.53
N ASP A 383 23.31 -4.48 -12.49
CA ASP A 383 23.53 -3.03 -12.43
C ASP A 383 22.59 -2.28 -13.39
N LEU A 384 21.30 -2.24 -13.04
CA LEU A 384 20.24 -1.58 -13.84
C LEU A 384 20.55 -0.10 -14.10
N LEU A 385 21.15 0.61 -13.14
CA LEU A 385 21.48 2.02 -13.27
C LEU A 385 22.53 2.23 -14.37
N TRP A 386 23.63 1.49 -14.32
CA TRP A 386 24.67 1.56 -15.34
C TRP A 386 24.13 1.09 -16.70
N ASN A 387 23.36 0.00 -16.74
CA ASN A 387 22.80 -0.55 -18.00
C ASN A 387 21.87 0.46 -18.68
N THR A 388 21.01 1.13 -17.90
CA THR A 388 20.08 2.13 -18.40
C THR A 388 20.79 3.32 -19.05
N ALA A 389 21.87 3.80 -18.43
CA ALA A 389 22.64 4.94 -18.91
C ALA A 389 23.58 4.60 -20.08
N ASN A 390 24.24 3.44 -20.04
CA ASN A 390 25.40 3.14 -20.90
C ASN A 390 25.18 2.00 -21.91
N SER A 391 24.16 1.16 -21.73
CA SER A 391 23.83 0.06 -22.64
C SER A 391 22.47 0.30 -23.29
N ARG A 392 22.47 1.14 -24.34
CA ARG A 392 21.25 1.64 -25.00
C ARG A 392 21.05 1.10 -26.41
N TRP A 393 21.92 0.20 -26.85
CA TRP A 393 21.82 -0.54 -28.10
C TRP A 393 21.01 -1.83 -27.91
N ARG A 394 20.55 -2.41 -29.03
CA ARG A 394 19.66 -3.56 -29.10
C ARG A 394 18.38 -3.41 -28.25
N ARG A 395 17.93 -2.18 -28.01
CA ARG A 395 16.77 -1.87 -27.17
C ARG A 395 15.66 -1.24 -27.99
N ILE A 396 14.43 -1.40 -27.52
CA ILE A 396 13.25 -0.79 -28.11
C ILE A 396 12.87 0.43 -27.26
N PHE A 397 12.77 1.59 -27.90
CA PHE A 397 12.30 2.84 -27.31
C PHE A 397 10.97 3.22 -27.97
N ASN A 398 9.89 2.64 -27.45
CA ASN A 398 8.54 2.75 -28.00
C ASN A 398 7.63 3.68 -27.17
N ASP A 399 8.22 4.61 -26.42
CA ASP A 399 7.49 5.71 -25.81
C ASP A 399 6.95 6.68 -26.88
N ARG A 400 6.05 7.59 -26.49
CA ARG A 400 5.40 8.55 -27.40
C ARG A 400 6.41 9.27 -28.30
N THR A 401 7.48 9.80 -27.71
CA THR A 401 8.54 10.54 -28.41
C THR A 401 9.34 9.62 -29.32
N GLY A 402 9.75 8.45 -28.82
CA GLY A 402 10.50 7.45 -29.59
C GLY A 402 9.75 6.98 -30.84
N LEU A 403 8.46 6.67 -30.72
CA LEU A 403 7.63 6.27 -31.86
C LEU A 403 7.33 7.41 -32.81
N ALA A 404 7.09 8.63 -32.32
CA ALA A 404 6.91 9.79 -33.17
C ALA A 404 8.13 10.02 -34.06
N SER A 405 9.34 9.91 -33.52
CA SER A 405 10.59 9.97 -34.30
C SER A 405 10.73 8.82 -35.29
N ALA A 406 10.53 7.59 -34.82
CA ALA A 406 10.71 6.38 -35.63
C ALA A 406 9.73 6.29 -36.81
N ARG A 407 8.54 6.89 -36.66
CA ARG A 407 7.44 6.83 -37.65
C ARG A 407 7.28 8.14 -38.42
N ASN A 408 8.17 9.11 -38.23
CA ASN A 408 8.09 10.38 -38.94
C ASN A 408 8.48 10.23 -40.41
N GLU A 409 7.52 10.44 -41.32
CA GLU A 409 7.74 10.44 -42.79
C GLU A 409 7.95 11.85 -43.37
N ARG A 410 7.79 12.90 -42.55
CA ARG A 410 8.05 14.29 -42.97
C ARG A 410 9.56 14.55 -43.09
N PRO A 411 10.02 15.59 -43.79
CA PRO A 411 11.45 15.87 -43.97
C PRO A 411 12.25 15.93 -42.67
N PHE A 412 11.64 16.37 -41.58
CA PHE A 412 12.16 16.23 -40.22
C PHE A 412 11.03 16.37 -39.18
N LEU A 413 11.34 16.04 -37.93
CA LEU A 413 10.55 16.36 -36.72
C LEU A 413 11.51 16.87 -35.66
N LEU A 414 11.36 18.11 -35.20
CA LEU A 414 12.10 18.64 -34.04
C LEU A 414 11.19 18.63 -32.82
N GLN A 415 11.59 17.91 -31.78
CA GLN A 415 10.84 17.81 -30.54
C GLN A 415 11.73 17.97 -29.32
N THR A 416 11.11 18.40 -28.22
CA THR A 416 11.76 18.42 -26.91
C THR A 416 11.36 17.18 -26.14
N TYR A 417 12.34 16.48 -25.57
CA TYR A 417 12.07 15.25 -24.85
C TYR A 417 12.93 15.09 -23.59
N ARG A 418 12.35 14.41 -22.60
CA ARG A 418 12.99 14.07 -21.32
C ARG A 418 13.60 12.66 -21.43
N ARG A 419 14.93 12.57 -21.47
CA ARG A 419 15.66 11.31 -21.55
C ARG A 419 15.87 10.69 -20.17
N ASP A 420 15.45 9.44 -20.00
CA ASP A 420 15.76 8.65 -18.81
C ASP A 420 17.23 8.19 -18.79
N MET A 421 17.93 8.54 -17.72
CA MET A 421 19.32 8.18 -17.42
C MET A 421 19.44 7.10 -16.34
N GLY A 422 18.32 6.57 -15.84
CA GLY A 422 18.26 5.59 -14.76
C GLY A 422 18.22 6.25 -13.37
N GLY A 423 17.69 5.51 -12.39
CA GLY A 423 17.63 5.96 -10.99
C GLY A 423 16.79 7.22 -10.77
N GLY A 424 15.78 7.46 -11.63
CA GLY A 424 14.95 8.67 -11.58
C GLY A 424 15.64 9.94 -12.07
N ARG A 425 16.85 9.84 -12.66
CA ARG A 425 17.54 10.97 -13.26
C ARG A 425 17.12 11.13 -14.70
N PHE A 426 16.77 12.35 -15.07
CA PHE A 426 16.38 12.68 -16.43
C PHE A 426 17.12 13.91 -16.93
N VAL A 427 17.32 13.96 -18.25
CA VAL A 427 17.93 15.11 -18.94
C VAL A 427 16.99 15.56 -20.05
N VAL A 428 16.70 16.86 -20.12
CA VAL A 428 15.86 17.43 -21.18
C VAL A 428 16.75 17.76 -22.38
N LEU A 429 16.37 17.26 -23.54
CA LEU A 429 17.12 17.37 -24.79
C LEU A 429 16.20 17.85 -25.90
N LYS A 430 16.78 18.48 -26.91
CA LYS A 430 16.18 18.60 -28.24
C LYS A 430 16.54 17.37 -29.06
N GLU A 431 15.63 16.93 -29.91
CA GLU A 431 15.87 15.86 -30.86
C GLU A 431 15.28 16.20 -32.21
N VAL A 432 16.11 16.16 -33.25
CA VAL A 432 15.63 16.12 -34.64
C VAL A 432 15.58 14.68 -35.12
N ALA A 433 14.44 14.27 -35.66
CA ALA A 433 14.28 13.03 -36.39
C ALA A 433 14.16 13.29 -37.90
N ALA A 434 14.77 12.46 -38.75
CA ALA A 434 14.63 12.50 -40.20
C ALA A 434 14.37 11.08 -40.76
N PRO A 435 13.48 10.90 -41.75
CA PRO A 435 13.10 9.59 -42.26
C PRO A 435 14.24 8.90 -42.99
N ILE A 436 14.34 7.59 -42.80
CA ILE A 436 15.20 6.69 -43.57
C ILE A 436 14.28 5.83 -44.43
N ALA A 437 14.40 5.96 -45.75
CA ALA A 437 13.69 5.13 -46.72
C ALA A 437 14.67 4.17 -47.39
N VAL A 438 14.25 2.91 -47.55
CA VAL A 438 15.04 1.85 -48.20
C VAL A 438 14.11 1.01 -49.07
N GLY A 439 14.50 0.75 -50.33
CA GLY A 439 13.68 0.06 -51.32
C GLY A 439 12.33 0.74 -51.57
N GLY A 440 12.31 2.08 -51.53
CA GLY A 440 11.08 2.88 -51.67
C GLY A 440 10.09 2.77 -50.50
N ARG A 441 10.50 2.16 -49.37
CA ARG A 441 9.66 1.97 -48.17
C ARG A 441 10.28 2.67 -46.98
N HIS A 442 9.44 3.23 -46.11
CA HIS A 442 9.89 3.83 -44.86
C HIS A 442 10.40 2.75 -43.89
N TRP A 443 11.71 2.75 -43.64
CA TRP A 443 12.40 1.80 -42.77
C TRP A 443 12.30 2.21 -41.29
N GLY A 444 12.49 3.50 -41.04
CA GLY A 444 12.44 4.12 -39.72
C GLY A 444 13.06 5.51 -39.75
N GLY A 445 13.62 5.99 -38.65
CA GLY A 445 14.13 7.35 -38.52
C GLY A 445 15.57 7.42 -38.03
N LEU A 446 16.30 8.44 -38.47
CA LEU A 446 17.53 8.88 -37.81
C LEU A 446 17.19 9.93 -36.77
N ARG A 447 17.69 9.78 -35.55
CA ARG A 447 17.47 10.68 -34.41
C ARG A 447 18.78 11.33 -34.01
N LEU A 448 18.85 12.65 -34.05
CA LEU A 448 19.97 13.47 -33.60
C LEU A 448 19.53 14.29 -32.39
N ALA A 449 20.03 13.95 -31.20
CA ALA A 449 19.71 14.66 -29.97
C ALA A 449 20.85 15.58 -29.53
N PHE A 450 20.50 16.75 -29.02
CA PHE A 450 21.43 17.80 -28.59
C PHE A 450 20.87 18.60 -27.41
N ASN A 451 21.77 19.26 -26.68
CA ASN A 451 21.41 20.14 -25.56
C ASN A 451 20.81 21.46 -26.07
N PHE A 452 20.03 22.12 -25.21
CA PHE A 452 19.50 23.47 -25.46
C PHE A 452 20.61 24.50 -25.67
#